data_AF-A0A2K3CY99-F1
#
_entry.id   AF-A0A2K3CY99-F1
#
_cell.length_a   1.000
_cell.length_b   1.000
_cell.length_c   1.000
_cell.angle_alpha   90.00
_cell.angle_beta   90.00
_cell.angle_gamma   90.00
#
_symmetry.space_group_name_H-M   'P 1'
#
loop_
_entity.id
_entity.type
_entity.pdbx_description
1 polymer ?
#
loop_
_entity_poly.entity_id
_entity_poly.type
_entity_poly.pdbx_seq_one_letter_code
_entity_poly.pdbx_strand_id
1 'polypeptide(L)'
;MSVEVRSKTRSKPNTVHYAAETGDLNMLEHFIREGMASGNPESVTLQAREDVLGMMPLHVACENGETEAVEFLVKKRVDVDAGDFFKVTALHLAAIENHPDIVEVLLKSRADPKPADVEGDLPIHWAATKGHTAVIELLARKGSPADTPNKKGWTPLHRAAYNGRKDAAVALVKIGANVNGVTSDGNTPLHLACFMNQLSTIEKLCELGASQRLTNKNNQRPFDLCITDAARDILKGLMGFEGDAPLPASAVNTKPRDAPKDTPAGAAKPVIPNLAALQIKDKKTPHHDGFPSPVGSPGPGSFTVQRAAGETVEDTAFMATALGETGTNPYTRRA
;
A
#
# COMPACT_ATOMS: atom_id res chain seq x y z
N MET A 1 -42.42 -0.34 -11.23
CA MET A 1 -41.80 -1.52 -10.58
C MET A 1 -40.31 -1.36 -10.70
N SER A 2 -39.68 -1.02 -9.58
CA SER A 2 -38.30 -0.56 -9.49
C SER A 2 -37.32 -1.70 -9.77
N VAL A 3 -36.41 -1.46 -10.72
CA VAL A 3 -35.37 -2.41 -11.11
C VAL A 3 -34.23 -2.32 -10.09
N GLU A 4 -33.94 -3.42 -9.42
CA GLU A 4 -32.81 -3.57 -8.49
C GLU A 4 -31.48 -3.30 -9.23
N VAL A 5 -30.81 -2.21 -8.87
CA VAL A 5 -29.38 -2.03 -9.15
C VAL A 5 -28.61 -2.81 -8.09
N ARG A 6 -28.12 -4.00 -8.46
CA ARG A 6 -27.17 -4.80 -7.67
C ARG A 6 -25.73 -4.49 -8.10
N SER A 7 -25.01 -3.76 -7.26
CA SER A 7 -23.54 -3.69 -7.25
C SER A 7 -23.10 -3.47 -5.78
N LYS A 8 -22.72 -4.53 -5.08
CA LYS A 8 -21.34 -5.02 -4.80
C LYS A 8 -20.82 -4.44 -3.47
N THR A 9 -20.56 -5.36 -2.53
CA THR A 9 -20.22 -5.18 -1.09
C THR A 9 -21.16 -4.26 -0.31
N ARG A 10 -22.46 -4.56 -0.36
CA ARG A 10 -23.46 -3.91 0.49
C ARG A 10 -23.29 -4.38 1.93
N SER A 11 -22.66 -3.54 2.76
CA SER A 11 -23.27 -3.32 4.07
C SER A 11 -24.77 -3.06 3.78
N LYS A 12 -25.68 -3.82 4.40
CA LYS A 12 -27.11 -3.69 4.06
C LYS A 12 -27.50 -2.21 4.26
N PRO A 13 -28.41 -1.63 3.45
CA PRO A 13 -28.75 -0.20 3.53
C PRO A 13 -29.23 0.26 4.92
N ASN A 14 -29.53 -0.68 5.82
CA ASN A 14 -29.88 -0.43 7.23
C ASN A 14 -28.73 -0.79 8.19
N THR A 15 -27.48 -0.61 7.80
CA THR A 15 -26.32 -0.85 8.67
C THR A 15 -25.62 0.46 9.01
N VAL A 16 -25.00 0.48 10.18
CA VAL A 16 -24.23 1.63 10.65
C VAL A 16 -23.04 1.95 9.72
N HIS A 17 -22.45 0.94 9.08
CA HIS A 17 -21.41 1.15 8.06
C HIS A 17 -21.96 1.81 6.80
N TYR A 18 -23.17 1.45 6.35
CA TYR A 18 -23.78 2.12 5.20
C TYR A 18 -24.00 3.61 5.49
N ALA A 19 -24.51 3.93 6.68
CA ALA A 19 -24.69 5.32 7.09
C ALA A 19 -23.35 6.09 7.18
N ALA A 20 -22.26 5.42 7.60
CA ALA A 20 -20.93 6.00 7.59
C ALA A 20 -20.33 6.11 6.17
N GLU A 21 -20.61 5.17 5.27
CA GLU A 21 -20.21 5.19 3.86
C GLU A 21 -20.86 6.34 3.10
N THR A 22 -22.12 6.66 3.41
CA THR A 22 -22.88 7.72 2.73
C THR A 22 -22.91 9.06 3.48
N GLY A 23 -22.23 9.15 4.62
CA GLY A 23 -22.26 10.36 5.45
C GLY A 23 -23.63 10.71 6.06
N ASP A 24 -24.57 9.75 6.15
CA ASP A 24 -25.93 10.04 6.63
C ASP A 24 -25.95 10.14 8.17
N LEU A 25 -25.82 11.37 8.65
CA LEU A 25 -25.82 11.69 10.07
C LEU A 25 -27.13 11.30 10.78
N ASN A 26 -28.28 11.36 10.08
CA ASN A 26 -29.56 11.02 10.67
C ASN A 26 -29.65 9.50 10.91
N MET A 27 -29.19 8.70 9.96
CA MET A 27 -29.08 7.25 10.13
C MET A 27 -28.05 6.88 11.19
N LEU A 28 -26.88 7.54 11.21
CA LEU A 28 -25.88 7.33 12.27
C LEU A 28 -26.44 7.64 13.66
N GLU A 29 -27.15 8.77 13.81
CA GLU A 29 -27.79 9.13 15.07
C GLU A 29 -28.89 8.14 15.46
N HIS A 30 -29.70 7.71 14.49
CA HIS A 30 -30.75 6.72 14.71
C HIS A 30 -30.17 5.39 15.24
N PHE A 31 -29.11 4.86 14.63
CA PHE A 31 -28.48 3.62 15.08
C PHE A 31 -27.88 3.73 16.48
N ILE A 32 -27.32 4.88 16.85
CA ILE A 32 -26.83 5.13 18.23
C ILE A 32 -28.00 5.13 19.23
N ARG A 33 -29.12 5.77 18.88
CA ARG A 33 -30.31 5.84 19.76
C ARG A 33 -30.96 4.47 19.96
N GLU A 34 -31.13 3.69 18.89
CA GLU A 34 -31.64 2.32 18.98
C GLU A 34 -30.73 1.42 19.81
N GLY A 35 -29.41 1.55 19.62
CA GLY A 35 -28.43 0.83 20.41
C GLY A 35 -28.55 1.09 21.91
N MET A 36 -28.68 2.36 22.29
CA MET A 36 -28.91 2.79 23.68
C MET A 36 -30.23 2.24 24.26
N ALA A 37 -31.30 2.16 23.46
CA ALA A 37 -32.61 1.67 23.89
C ALA A 37 -32.64 0.15 24.15
N SER A 38 -31.76 -0.61 23.49
CA SER A 38 -31.64 -2.07 23.68
C SER A 38 -30.94 -2.49 24.98
N GLY A 39 -30.44 -1.54 25.79
CA GLY A 39 -29.74 -1.83 27.04
C GLY A 39 -28.38 -2.51 26.85
N ASN A 40 -27.88 -2.59 25.61
CA ASN A 40 -26.56 -3.14 25.31
C ASN A 40 -25.50 -2.01 25.37
N PRO A 41 -24.64 -1.94 26.39
CA PRO A 41 -23.59 -0.94 26.49
C PRO A 41 -22.58 -1.00 25.35
N GLU A 42 -22.40 -2.17 24.70
CA GLU A 42 -21.59 -2.30 23.48
C GLU A 42 -22.29 -1.73 22.23
N SER A 43 -23.60 -1.51 22.28
CA SER A 43 -24.34 -0.84 21.21
C SER A 43 -24.34 0.69 21.33
N VAL A 44 -23.86 1.21 22.46
CA VAL A 44 -23.51 2.63 22.65
C VAL A 44 -22.20 2.95 21.94
N THR A 45 -21.32 1.95 21.83
CA THR A 45 -20.08 2.04 21.09
C THR A 45 -20.32 1.65 19.64
N LEU A 46 -20.05 2.55 18.70
CA LEU A 46 -19.93 2.22 17.28
C LEU A 46 -18.75 1.27 16.99
N GLN A 47 -18.21 0.60 18.01
CA GLN A 47 -17.22 -0.48 17.95
C GLN A 47 -17.84 -1.80 17.47
N ALA A 48 -19.11 -2.07 17.79
CA ALA A 48 -19.63 -3.44 17.85
C ALA A 48 -20.32 -3.97 16.58
N ARG A 49 -19.93 -3.52 15.39
CA ARG A 49 -20.19 -4.33 14.20
C ARG A 49 -18.91 -4.31 13.38
N GLU A 50 -17.96 -5.16 13.73
CA GLU A 50 -16.92 -5.52 12.78
C GLU A 50 -17.65 -6.03 11.53
N ASP A 51 -17.33 -5.47 10.37
CA ASP A 51 -17.69 -6.12 9.13
C ASP A 51 -16.81 -7.38 8.94
N VAL A 52 -16.88 -8.03 7.77
CA VAL A 52 -16.11 -9.27 7.52
C VAL A 52 -14.59 -9.06 7.65
N LEU A 53 -14.11 -7.80 7.67
CA LEU A 53 -12.71 -7.43 7.70
C LEU A 53 -12.29 -6.77 9.03
N GLY A 54 -13.19 -6.67 10.00
CA GLY A 54 -12.91 -6.00 11.27
C GLY A 54 -13.11 -4.49 11.22
N MET A 55 -13.71 -3.94 10.15
CA MET A 55 -13.87 -2.50 10.01
C MET A 55 -14.99 -1.96 10.88
N MET A 56 -14.69 -0.87 11.55
CA MET A 56 -15.67 -0.02 12.27
C MET A 56 -16.25 1.06 11.34
N PRO A 57 -17.42 1.65 11.66
CA PRO A 57 -17.99 2.77 10.90
C PRO A 57 -17.03 3.95 10.70
N LEU A 58 -16.15 4.22 11.67
CA LEU A 58 -15.13 5.27 11.54
C LEU A 58 -14.14 4.97 10.40
N HIS A 59 -13.75 3.70 10.21
CA HIS A 59 -12.90 3.28 9.08
C HIS A 59 -13.57 3.60 7.75
N VAL A 60 -14.83 3.22 7.61
CA VAL A 60 -15.62 3.41 6.39
C VAL A 60 -15.83 4.89 6.08
N ALA A 61 -16.14 5.71 7.09
CA ALA A 61 -16.26 7.17 6.90
C ALA A 61 -14.93 7.80 6.47
N CYS A 62 -13.81 7.35 7.07
CA CYS A 62 -12.48 7.84 6.72
C CYS A 62 -12.04 7.41 5.32
N GLU A 63 -12.38 6.20 4.88
CA GLU A 63 -12.09 5.73 3.53
C GLU A 63 -12.85 6.54 2.47
N ASN A 64 -14.14 6.83 2.71
CA ASN A 64 -15.00 7.52 1.75
C ASN A 64 -14.89 9.04 1.77
N GLY A 65 -14.15 9.63 2.71
CA GLY A 65 -13.97 11.09 2.77
C GLY A 65 -15.11 11.83 3.48
N GLU A 66 -15.95 11.14 4.24
CA GLU A 66 -17.14 11.68 4.88
C GLU A 66 -16.79 12.45 6.17
N THR A 67 -16.30 13.67 6.02
CA THR A 67 -15.70 14.47 7.10
C THR A 67 -16.69 14.75 8.24
N GLU A 68 -17.94 15.12 7.94
CA GLU A 68 -18.96 15.37 8.96
C GLU A 68 -19.31 14.09 9.74
N ALA A 69 -19.32 12.93 9.06
CA ALA A 69 -19.52 11.65 9.71
C ALA A 69 -18.34 11.30 10.62
N VAL A 70 -17.10 11.52 10.18
CA VAL A 70 -15.91 11.36 11.03
C VAL A 70 -16.00 12.23 12.29
N GLU A 71 -16.28 13.53 12.14
CA GLU A 71 -16.42 14.43 13.29
C GLU A 71 -17.53 13.99 14.25
N PHE A 72 -18.66 13.55 13.70
CA PHE A 72 -19.77 13.02 14.49
C PHE A 72 -19.37 11.77 15.28
N LEU A 73 -18.75 10.79 14.61
CA LEU A 73 -18.32 9.52 15.23
C LEU A 73 -17.25 9.76 16.31
N VAL A 74 -16.27 10.63 16.04
CA VAL A 74 -15.24 11.03 17.00
C VAL A 74 -15.85 11.70 18.23
N LYS A 75 -16.83 12.60 18.05
CA LYS A 75 -17.55 13.25 19.16
C LYS A 75 -18.31 12.25 20.04
N LYS A 76 -18.69 11.10 19.50
CA LYS A 76 -19.31 9.99 20.22
C LYS A 76 -18.30 9.10 20.96
N ARG A 77 -17.02 9.49 21.02
CA ARG A 77 -15.93 8.81 21.75
C ARG A 77 -15.70 7.37 21.27
N VAL A 78 -15.83 7.16 19.96
CA VAL A 78 -15.34 5.94 19.31
C VAL A 78 -13.83 5.84 19.49
N ASP A 79 -13.33 4.61 19.66
CA ASP A 79 -11.89 4.36 19.64
C ASP A 79 -11.32 4.70 18.26
N VAL A 80 -10.54 5.77 18.18
CA VAL A 80 -9.95 6.29 16.95
C VAL A 80 -8.71 5.51 16.50
N ASP A 81 -8.11 4.75 17.42
CA ASP A 81 -6.90 3.95 17.18
C ASP A 81 -7.21 2.46 17.02
N ALA A 82 -8.48 2.08 17.07
CA ALA A 82 -8.92 0.73 16.73
C ALA A 82 -8.45 0.39 15.31
N GLY A 83 -7.80 -0.76 15.18
CA GLY A 83 -7.42 -1.32 13.89
C GLY A 83 -8.35 -2.45 13.49
N ASP A 84 -8.50 -2.66 12.19
CA ASP A 84 -9.18 -3.82 11.63
C ASP A 84 -8.37 -5.12 11.79
N PHE A 85 -8.75 -6.22 11.13
CA PHE A 85 -8.01 -7.49 11.21
C PHE A 85 -6.58 -7.42 10.67
N PHE A 86 -6.24 -6.39 9.91
CA PHE A 86 -4.90 -6.09 9.41
C PHE A 86 -4.20 -4.98 10.20
N LYS A 87 -4.77 -4.60 11.36
CA LYS A 87 -4.30 -3.48 12.19
C LYS A 87 -4.30 -2.14 11.45
N VAL A 88 -5.03 -2.03 10.35
CA VAL A 88 -5.21 -0.78 9.63
C VAL A 88 -6.23 0.04 10.41
N THR A 89 -5.81 1.23 10.85
CA THR A 89 -6.66 2.16 11.59
C THR A 89 -7.35 3.16 10.66
N ALA A 90 -8.34 3.89 11.17
CA ALA A 90 -8.98 4.99 10.45
C ALA A 90 -7.98 6.01 9.87
N LEU A 91 -6.89 6.28 10.60
CA LEU A 91 -5.82 7.17 10.16
C LEU A 91 -5.05 6.63 8.94
N HIS A 92 -4.88 5.30 8.83
CA HIS A 92 -4.28 4.69 7.65
C HIS A 92 -5.17 4.90 6.42
N LEU A 93 -6.48 4.65 6.53
CA LEU A 93 -7.41 4.78 5.42
C LEU A 93 -7.49 6.23 4.93
N ALA A 94 -7.60 7.19 5.85
CA ALA A 94 -7.55 8.62 5.51
C ALA A 94 -6.24 9.01 4.80
N ALA A 95 -5.13 8.39 5.19
CA ALA A 95 -3.83 8.60 4.55
C ALA A 95 -3.66 7.88 3.21
N ILE A 96 -4.34 6.77 2.97
CA ILE A 96 -4.36 6.05 1.70
C ILE A 96 -5.19 6.81 0.66
N GLU A 97 -6.36 7.30 1.06
CA GLU A 97 -7.36 7.89 0.17
C GLU A 97 -7.23 9.41 0.00
N ASN A 98 -6.19 10.03 0.57
CA ASN A 98 -5.85 11.45 0.44
C ASN A 98 -6.86 12.42 1.08
N HIS A 99 -7.27 12.17 2.33
CA HIS A 99 -8.21 13.03 3.04
C HIS A 99 -7.50 13.84 4.14
N PRO A 100 -6.74 14.91 3.81
CA PRO A 100 -5.95 15.66 4.79
C PRO A 100 -6.79 16.29 5.90
N ASP A 101 -8.03 16.69 5.61
CA ASP A 101 -8.95 17.26 6.59
C ASP A 101 -9.36 16.22 7.64
N ILE A 102 -9.68 15.00 7.20
CA ILE A 102 -9.96 13.86 8.09
C ILE A 102 -8.74 13.48 8.92
N VAL A 103 -7.55 13.43 8.29
CA VAL A 103 -6.30 13.17 9.02
C VAL A 103 -6.10 14.24 10.11
N GLU A 104 -6.41 15.51 9.84
CA GLU A 104 -6.33 16.57 10.84
C GLU A 104 -7.35 16.38 11.98
N VAL A 105 -8.61 16.04 11.66
CA VAL A 105 -9.66 15.74 12.66
C VAL A 105 -9.24 14.60 13.58
N LEU A 106 -8.74 13.49 13.03
CA LEU A 106 -8.30 12.33 13.80
C LEU A 106 -7.14 12.69 14.73
N LEU A 107 -6.13 13.40 14.23
CA LEU A 107 -4.95 13.79 15.02
C LEU A 107 -5.28 14.85 16.09
N LYS A 108 -6.20 15.78 15.81
CA LYS A 108 -6.74 16.71 16.84
C LYS A 108 -7.48 15.95 17.95
N SER A 109 -8.02 14.79 17.61
CA SER A 109 -8.77 13.92 18.52
C SER A 109 -7.89 12.90 19.25
N ARG A 110 -6.57 13.13 19.26
CA ARG A 110 -5.55 12.33 19.94
C ARG A 110 -5.31 10.94 19.35
N ALA A 111 -5.69 10.69 18.10
CA ALA A 111 -5.24 9.48 17.40
C ALA A 111 -3.71 9.41 17.39
N ASP A 112 -3.16 8.21 17.56
CA ASP A 112 -1.72 7.98 17.47
C ASP A 112 -1.26 8.29 16.02
N PRO A 113 -0.23 9.12 15.79
CA PRO A 113 0.31 9.37 14.44
C PRO A 113 1.18 8.22 13.89
N LYS A 114 1.43 7.18 14.69
CA LYS A 114 2.36 6.07 14.38
C LYS A 114 1.79 4.66 14.62
N PRO A 115 0.49 4.38 14.39
CA PRO A 115 0.00 3.01 14.42
C PRO A 115 0.67 2.26 13.27
N ALA A 116 1.00 0.99 13.53
CA ALA A 116 1.65 0.14 12.54
C ALA A 116 0.69 -0.99 12.14
N ASP A 117 0.48 -1.15 10.84
CA ASP A 117 -0.31 -2.25 10.30
C ASP A 117 0.42 -3.61 10.44
N VAL A 118 -0.17 -4.69 9.91
CA VAL A 118 0.45 -6.02 9.92
C VAL A 118 1.80 -6.11 9.21
N GLU A 119 2.12 -5.24 8.25
CA GLU A 119 3.43 -5.19 7.59
C GLU A 119 4.42 -4.26 8.31
N GLY A 120 3.95 -3.55 9.34
CA GLY A 120 4.71 -2.54 10.07
C GLY A 120 4.75 -1.20 9.34
N ASP A 121 3.92 -0.98 8.32
CA ASP A 121 3.79 0.31 7.67
C ASP A 121 2.93 1.24 8.55
N LEU A 122 3.35 2.50 8.64
CA LEU A 122 2.60 3.56 9.30
C LEU A 122 1.71 4.28 8.26
N PRO A 123 0.76 5.14 8.69
CA PRO A 123 -0.01 5.97 7.76
C PRO A 123 0.87 6.78 6.78
N ILE A 124 2.04 7.24 7.24
CA ILE A 124 2.99 7.99 6.41
C ILE A 124 3.62 7.13 5.30
N HIS A 125 3.81 5.83 5.50
CA HIS A 125 4.27 4.89 4.45
C HIS A 125 3.23 4.76 3.35
N TRP A 126 1.95 4.71 3.72
CA TRP A 126 0.85 4.62 2.76
C TRP A 126 0.66 5.93 1.99
N ALA A 127 0.70 7.07 2.67
CA ALA A 127 0.68 8.39 2.01
C ALA A 127 1.87 8.52 1.03
N ALA A 128 3.07 8.06 1.41
CA ALA A 128 4.24 8.03 0.55
C ALA A 128 4.08 7.09 -0.66
N THR A 129 3.47 5.91 -0.47
CA THR A 129 3.16 4.95 -1.55
C THR A 129 2.25 5.56 -2.60
N LYS A 130 1.26 6.33 -2.16
CA LYS A 130 0.25 6.96 -3.03
C LYS A 130 0.66 8.32 -3.59
N GLY A 131 1.61 9.00 -2.95
CA GLY A 131 2.14 10.29 -3.38
C GLY A 131 1.48 11.50 -2.71
N HIS A 132 0.80 11.32 -1.58
CA HIS A 132 -0.04 12.32 -0.94
C HIS A 132 0.80 13.25 -0.05
N THR A 133 1.43 14.24 -0.67
CA THR A 133 2.39 15.16 -0.01
C THR A 133 1.80 15.94 1.16
N ALA A 134 0.56 16.44 1.04
CA ALA A 134 -0.11 17.18 2.11
C ALA A 134 -0.31 16.32 3.36
N VAL A 135 -0.69 15.05 3.18
CA VAL A 135 -0.85 14.08 4.27
C VAL A 135 0.50 13.75 4.91
N ILE A 136 1.55 13.53 4.11
CA ILE A 136 2.92 13.28 4.61
C ILE A 136 3.37 14.41 5.53
N GLU A 137 3.25 15.67 5.08
CA GLU A 137 3.66 16.83 5.87
C GLU A 137 2.82 16.97 7.14
N LEU A 138 1.51 16.70 7.07
CA LEU A 138 0.62 16.80 8.22
C LEU A 138 0.92 15.73 9.28
N LEU A 139 1.12 14.47 8.87
CA LEU A 139 1.52 13.37 9.76
C LEU A 139 2.87 13.66 10.43
N ALA A 140 3.84 14.16 9.67
CA ALA A 140 5.16 14.52 10.18
C ALA A 140 5.09 15.64 11.22
N ARG A 141 4.33 16.71 10.95
CA ARG A 141 4.08 17.81 11.92
C ARG A 141 3.43 17.33 13.21
N LYS A 142 2.68 16.23 13.16
CA LYS A 142 2.02 15.62 14.33
C LYS A 142 2.84 14.52 14.99
N GLY A 143 4.11 14.35 14.63
CA GLY A 143 5.04 13.46 15.30
C GLY A 143 5.18 12.08 14.67
N SER A 144 4.67 11.88 13.44
CA SER A 144 4.96 10.66 12.68
C SER A 144 6.41 10.72 12.15
N PRO A 145 7.27 9.76 12.49
CA PRO A 145 8.68 9.75 12.05
C PRO A 145 8.82 9.47 10.55
N ALA A 146 9.67 10.24 9.87
CA ALA A 146 9.90 10.12 8.42
C ALA A 146 10.72 8.88 8.00
N ASP A 147 11.41 8.23 8.94
CA ASP A 147 12.40 7.18 8.69
C ASP A 147 12.12 5.84 9.40
N THR A 148 10.93 5.67 10.00
CA THR A 148 10.62 4.39 10.66
C THR A 148 10.60 3.25 9.63
N PRO A 149 11.41 2.20 9.81
CA PRO A 149 11.38 1.06 8.93
C PRO A 149 10.19 0.15 9.25
N ASN A 150 9.53 -0.35 8.22
CA ASN A 150 8.56 -1.45 8.36
C ASN A 150 9.28 -2.81 8.54
N LYS A 151 8.53 -3.92 8.60
CA LYS A 151 9.12 -5.26 8.82
C LYS A 151 10.16 -5.69 7.77
N LYS A 152 10.12 -5.11 6.56
CA LYS A 152 11.08 -5.38 5.47
C LYS A 152 12.25 -4.39 5.47
N GLY A 153 12.31 -3.50 6.45
CA GLY A 153 13.30 -2.41 6.52
C GLY A 153 12.95 -1.21 5.62
N TRP A 154 11.75 -1.16 5.05
CA TRP A 154 11.38 -0.07 4.15
C TRP A 154 10.92 1.15 4.95
N THR A 155 11.55 2.29 4.70
CA THR A 155 11.07 3.60 5.16
C THR A 155 10.02 4.16 4.18
N PRO A 156 9.27 5.21 4.57
CA PRO A 156 8.36 5.90 3.64
C PRO A 156 9.04 6.34 2.34
N LEU A 157 10.31 6.74 2.38
CA LEU A 157 11.05 7.15 1.18
C LEU A 157 11.30 5.98 0.22
N HIS A 158 11.50 4.77 0.74
CA HIS A 158 11.58 3.56 -0.10
C HIS A 158 10.25 3.29 -0.81
N ARG A 159 9.12 3.43 -0.11
CA ARG A 159 7.77 3.29 -0.69
C ARG A 159 7.53 4.33 -1.80
N ALA A 160 7.86 5.60 -1.56
CA ALA A 160 7.74 6.66 -2.56
C ALA A 160 8.62 6.39 -3.78
N ALA A 161 9.87 5.98 -3.57
CA ALA A 161 10.82 5.70 -4.64
C ALA A 161 10.40 4.52 -5.53
N TYR A 162 9.99 3.41 -4.91
CA TYR A 162 9.50 2.23 -5.63
C TYR A 162 8.27 2.54 -6.50
N ASN A 163 7.35 3.38 -5.99
CA ASN A 163 6.11 3.75 -6.68
C ASN A 163 6.24 5.00 -7.58
N GLY A 164 7.44 5.53 -7.76
CA GLY A 164 7.68 6.70 -8.63
C GLY A 164 7.04 8.00 -8.13
N ARG A 165 6.81 8.14 -6.83
CA ARG A 165 6.18 9.31 -6.22
C ARG A 165 7.21 10.40 -5.96
N LYS A 166 7.66 11.06 -7.02
CA LYS A 166 8.67 12.12 -7.00
C LYS A 166 8.40 13.19 -5.93
N ASP A 167 7.19 13.76 -5.92
CA ASP A 167 6.89 14.87 -5.01
C ASP A 167 6.80 14.43 -3.55
N ALA A 168 6.34 13.19 -3.29
CA ALA A 168 6.41 12.58 -1.97
C ALA A 168 7.86 12.33 -1.53
N ALA A 169 8.75 11.90 -2.42
CA ALA A 169 10.17 11.76 -2.11
C ALA A 169 10.79 13.11 -1.70
N VAL A 170 10.44 14.20 -2.39
CA VAL A 170 10.85 15.56 -2.02
C VAL A 170 10.30 15.95 -0.66
N ALA A 171 9.01 15.73 -0.40
CA ALA A 171 8.39 16.07 0.88
C ALA A 171 9.05 15.31 2.04
N LEU A 172 9.30 14.01 1.87
CA LEU A 172 9.95 13.15 2.87
C LEU A 172 11.37 13.60 3.19
N VAL A 173 12.20 13.92 2.18
CA VAL A 173 13.56 14.42 2.43
C VAL A 173 13.52 15.79 3.12
N LYS A 174 12.58 16.67 2.77
CA LYS A 174 12.40 17.97 3.44
C LYS A 174 12.06 17.85 4.93
N ILE A 175 11.29 16.82 5.32
CA ILE A 175 10.97 16.56 6.73
C ILE A 175 12.04 15.70 7.45
N GLY A 176 13.18 15.46 6.80
CA GLY A 176 14.36 14.83 7.42
C GLY A 176 14.55 13.34 7.13
N ALA A 177 13.86 12.76 6.14
CA ALA A 177 14.11 11.36 5.75
C ALA A 177 15.53 11.16 5.20
N ASN A 178 16.18 10.08 5.61
CA ASN A 178 17.50 9.70 5.12
C ASN A 178 17.43 9.20 3.68
N VAL A 179 17.90 10.03 2.73
CA VAL A 179 17.94 9.72 1.30
C VAL A 179 18.76 8.46 0.96
N ASN A 180 19.71 8.09 1.83
CA ASN A 180 20.58 6.93 1.70
C ASN A 180 20.27 5.82 2.73
N GLY A 181 19.08 5.86 3.36
CA GLY A 181 18.61 4.76 4.19
C GLY A 181 18.60 3.44 3.41
N VAL A 182 18.72 2.31 4.10
CA VAL A 182 18.78 0.99 3.45
C VAL A 182 17.71 0.05 3.99
N THR A 183 17.12 -0.75 3.11
CA THR A 183 16.21 -1.84 3.49
C THR A 183 16.98 -3.00 4.13
N SER A 184 16.24 -4.02 4.59
CA SER A 184 16.82 -5.28 5.05
C SER A 184 17.70 -5.97 3.98
N ASP A 185 17.52 -5.67 2.69
CA ASP A 185 18.34 -6.20 1.59
C ASP A 185 19.52 -5.28 1.21
N GLY A 186 19.71 -4.17 1.93
CA GLY A 186 20.73 -3.17 1.63
C GLY A 186 20.38 -2.25 0.46
N ASN A 187 19.14 -2.30 -0.05
CA ASN A 187 18.72 -1.42 -1.14
C ASN A 187 18.42 -0.03 -0.59
N THR A 188 18.95 1.01 -1.24
CA THR A 188 18.56 2.40 -0.98
C THR A 188 17.29 2.78 -1.76
N PRO A 189 16.63 3.92 -1.47
CA PRO A 189 15.53 4.40 -2.31
C PRO A 189 15.91 4.50 -3.80
N LEU A 190 17.13 4.93 -4.10
CA LEU A 190 17.61 5.02 -5.49
C LEU A 190 17.72 3.65 -6.17
N HIS A 191 18.13 2.59 -5.45
CA HIS A 191 18.11 1.22 -5.99
C HIS A 191 16.69 0.82 -6.43
N LEU A 192 15.69 1.08 -5.59
CA LEU A 192 14.31 0.72 -5.86
C LEU A 192 13.71 1.54 -7.01
N ALA A 193 14.00 2.84 -7.08
CA ALA A 193 13.58 3.69 -8.19
C ALA A 193 14.19 3.24 -9.53
N CYS A 194 15.47 2.84 -9.53
CA CYS A 194 16.16 2.30 -10.72
C CYS A 194 15.55 0.97 -11.17
N PHE A 195 15.34 0.05 -10.22
CA PHE A 195 14.72 -1.25 -10.48
C PHE A 195 13.30 -1.11 -11.05
N MET A 196 12.50 -0.19 -10.53
CA MET A 196 11.14 0.06 -11.01
C MET A 196 11.08 1.03 -12.22
N ASN A 197 12.23 1.44 -12.76
CA ASN A 197 12.34 2.35 -13.89
C ASN A 197 11.60 3.69 -13.71
N GLN A 198 11.67 4.25 -12.49
CA GLN A 198 10.95 5.48 -12.12
C GLN A 198 11.75 6.74 -12.47
N LEU A 199 11.87 7.03 -13.78
CA LEU A 199 12.77 8.04 -14.35
C LEU A 199 12.78 9.39 -13.61
N SER A 200 11.62 10.03 -13.44
CA SER A 200 11.54 11.34 -12.77
C SER A 200 11.91 11.27 -11.27
N THR A 201 11.76 10.11 -10.64
CA THR A 201 12.13 9.91 -9.24
C THR A 201 13.61 9.59 -9.08
N ILE A 202 14.22 8.87 -10.04
CA ILE A 202 15.68 8.63 -10.10
C ILE A 202 16.42 9.97 -10.16
N GLU A 203 16.05 10.81 -11.13
CA GLU A 203 16.62 12.15 -11.29
C GLU A 203 16.48 12.95 -9.99
N LYS A 204 15.26 12.98 -9.43
CA LYS A 204 15.00 13.79 -8.24
C LYS A 204 15.72 13.29 -6.99
N LEU A 205 15.82 11.98 -6.79
CA LEU A 205 16.56 11.42 -5.66
C LEU A 205 18.06 11.77 -5.75
N CYS A 206 18.64 11.77 -6.96
CA CYS A 206 20.03 12.20 -7.14
C CYS A 206 20.22 13.68 -6.82
N GLU A 207 19.31 14.56 -7.26
CA GLU A 207 19.33 15.98 -6.87
C GLU A 207 19.23 16.19 -5.36
N LEU A 208 18.53 15.27 -4.66
CA LEU A 208 18.38 15.28 -3.20
C LEU A 208 19.58 14.63 -2.47
N GLY A 209 20.64 14.24 -3.19
CA GLY A 209 21.87 13.69 -2.60
C GLY A 209 21.87 12.17 -2.42
N ALA A 210 21.03 11.43 -3.15
CA ALA A 210 21.10 9.98 -3.18
C ALA A 210 22.44 9.51 -3.79
N SER A 211 23.17 8.66 -3.07
CA SER A 211 24.43 8.11 -3.54
C SER A 211 24.22 7.05 -4.62
N GLN A 212 24.92 7.22 -5.73
CA GLN A 212 24.93 6.29 -6.87
C GLN A 212 25.93 5.13 -6.68
N ARG A 213 26.72 5.15 -5.60
CA ARG A 213 27.84 4.21 -5.36
C ARG A 213 27.55 3.13 -4.34
N LEU A 214 26.55 3.36 -3.48
CA LEU A 214 26.20 2.39 -2.45
C LEU A 214 25.77 1.08 -3.09
N THR A 215 26.24 -0.03 -2.55
CA THR A 215 25.88 -1.36 -3.01
C THR A 215 24.93 -2.03 -2.03
N ASN A 216 23.94 -2.74 -2.58
CA ASN A 216 23.09 -3.62 -1.79
C ASN A 216 23.83 -4.91 -1.35
N LYS A 217 23.14 -5.82 -0.65
CA LYS A 217 23.72 -7.10 -0.20
C LYS A 217 24.17 -8.04 -1.33
N ASN A 218 23.77 -7.77 -2.57
CA ASN A 218 24.19 -8.50 -3.77
C ASN A 218 25.35 -7.80 -4.50
N ASN A 219 25.98 -6.78 -3.89
CA ASN A 219 27.04 -5.95 -4.50
C ASN A 219 26.59 -5.20 -5.76
N GLN A 220 25.29 -4.95 -5.92
CA GLN A 220 24.74 -4.18 -7.04
C GLN A 220 24.59 -2.73 -6.61
N ARG A 221 25.00 -1.80 -7.46
CA ARG A 221 24.71 -0.36 -7.35
C ARG A 221 23.33 -0.05 -7.92
N PRO A 222 22.76 1.15 -7.69
CA PRO A 222 21.52 1.54 -8.34
C PRO A 222 21.59 1.46 -9.87
N PHE A 223 22.73 1.86 -10.46
CA PHE A 223 22.96 1.80 -11.90
C PHE A 223 22.84 0.37 -12.47
N ASP A 224 23.31 -0.63 -11.73
CA ASP A 224 23.24 -2.05 -12.13
C ASP A 224 21.81 -2.59 -12.17
N LEU A 225 20.88 -1.91 -11.50
CA LEU A 225 19.46 -2.26 -11.45
C LEU A 225 18.62 -1.50 -12.47
N CYS A 226 19.18 -0.53 -13.20
CA CYS A 226 18.47 0.18 -14.26
C CYS A 226 18.07 -0.80 -15.38
N ILE A 227 16.78 -0.87 -15.67
CA ILE A 227 16.25 -1.75 -16.73
C ILE A 227 16.47 -1.13 -18.12
N THR A 228 16.22 0.18 -18.27
CA THR A 228 16.24 0.89 -19.56
C THR A 228 17.50 1.75 -19.73
N ASP A 229 17.85 2.04 -20.99
CA ASP A 229 18.92 2.99 -21.31
C ASP A 229 18.57 4.40 -20.84
N ALA A 230 17.30 4.80 -20.91
CA ALA A 230 16.85 6.11 -20.39
C ALA A 230 17.19 6.31 -18.91
N ALA A 231 17.00 5.29 -18.06
CA ALA A 231 17.38 5.35 -16.65
C ALA A 231 18.91 5.46 -16.46
N ARG A 232 19.67 4.75 -17.30
CA ARG A 232 21.15 4.83 -17.30
C ARG A 232 21.64 6.19 -17.77
N ASP A 233 21.01 6.74 -18.79
CA ASP A 233 21.32 8.04 -19.38
C ASP A 233 21.01 9.17 -18.39
N ILE A 234 19.92 9.07 -17.63
CA ILE A 234 19.65 10.00 -16.52
C ILE A 234 20.80 9.96 -15.52
N LEU A 235 21.18 8.76 -15.04
CA LEU A 235 22.28 8.67 -14.08
C LEU A 235 23.59 9.23 -14.63
N LYS A 236 23.96 8.85 -15.86
CA LYS A 236 25.19 9.31 -16.54
C LYS A 236 25.18 10.80 -16.88
N GLY A 237 24.01 11.36 -17.19
CA GLY A 237 23.83 12.76 -17.58
C GLY A 237 23.88 13.73 -16.39
N LEU A 238 23.77 13.24 -15.16
CA LEU A 238 23.93 14.06 -13.97
C LEU A 238 25.39 14.50 -13.80
N MET A 239 25.60 15.81 -13.57
CA MET A 239 26.94 16.35 -13.30
C MET A 239 27.57 15.64 -12.11
N GLY A 240 28.76 15.07 -12.29
CA GLY A 240 29.45 14.32 -11.24
C GLY A 240 28.99 12.86 -11.09
N PHE A 241 28.48 12.23 -12.15
CA PHE A 241 28.15 10.80 -12.15
C PHE A 241 29.31 9.95 -11.59
N GLU A 242 29.07 9.34 -10.43
CA GLU A 242 30.04 8.47 -9.75
C GLU A 242 29.70 6.97 -9.91
N GLY A 243 28.60 6.67 -10.60
CA GLY A 243 28.04 5.32 -10.72
C GLY A 243 28.97 4.31 -11.39
N ASP A 244 29.81 4.73 -12.34
CA ASP A 244 30.74 3.84 -13.06
C ASP A 244 32.17 3.85 -12.47
N ALA A 245 32.47 4.73 -11.50
CA ALA A 245 33.80 4.80 -10.89
C ALA A 245 34.11 3.51 -10.10
N PRO A 246 35.35 3.00 -10.07
CA PRO A 246 35.71 1.81 -9.27
C PRO A 246 35.26 1.95 -7.80
N LEU A 247 34.66 0.90 -7.22
CA LEU A 247 34.33 0.93 -5.79
C LEU A 247 35.62 1.06 -4.99
N PRO A 248 35.66 1.88 -3.91
CA PRO A 248 36.77 1.82 -2.98
C PRO A 248 36.83 0.41 -2.37
N ALA A 249 38.03 -0.10 -2.11
CA ALA A 249 38.24 -1.47 -1.61
C ALA A 249 37.46 -1.79 -0.31
N SER A 250 37.09 -0.77 0.46
CA SER A 250 36.28 -0.87 1.68
C SER A 250 34.76 -1.02 1.46
N ALA A 251 34.26 -0.70 0.26
CA ALA A 251 32.84 -0.80 -0.08
C ALA A 251 32.44 -2.18 -0.64
N VAL A 252 33.42 -3.00 -1.02
CA VAL A 252 33.18 -4.39 -1.41
C VAL A 252 32.99 -5.18 -0.12
N ASN A 253 31.79 -5.73 0.09
CA ASN A 253 31.57 -6.69 1.17
C ASN A 253 32.28 -7.99 0.79
N THR A 254 33.59 -8.07 1.06
CA THR A 254 34.52 -9.12 0.61
C THR A 254 34.38 -10.43 1.36
N LYS A 255 33.38 -10.61 2.24
CA LYS A 255 33.19 -11.91 2.88
C LYS A 255 32.75 -12.95 1.83
N PRO A 256 33.57 -13.99 1.55
CA PRO A 256 33.10 -15.13 0.78
C PRO A 256 31.93 -15.75 1.54
N ARG A 257 30.83 -16.06 0.85
CA ARG A 257 29.75 -16.84 1.44
C ARG A 257 30.28 -18.25 1.72
N ASP A 258 30.42 -18.62 2.99
CA ASP A 258 30.44 -20.02 3.37
C ASP A 258 29.06 -20.61 3.06
N ALA A 259 29.00 -21.42 2.01
CA ALA A 259 27.80 -22.20 1.69
C ALA A 259 27.59 -23.24 2.81
N PRO A 260 26.37 -23.39 3.36
CA PRO A 260 26.08 -24.55 4.20
C PRO A 260 26.15 -25.79 3.29
N LYS A 261 27.10 -26.67 3.58
CA LYS A 261 27.04 -28.05 3.10
C LYS A 261 25.93 -28.75 3.90
N ASP A 262 25.17 -29.58 3.18
CA ASP A 262 24.13 -30.50 3.67
C ASP A 262 22.71 -29.92 3.79
N THR A 263 21.90 -30.11 2.73
CA THR A 263 20.52 -30.64 2.81
C THR A 263 19.95 -30.91 1.40
N PRO A 264 19.07 -31.93 1.24
CA PRO A 264 18.74 -32.53 -0.05
C PRO A 264 17.61 -31.82 -0.81
N ALA A 265 17.46 -32.20 -2.08
CA ALA A 265 16.59 -31.64 -3.10
C ALA A 265 15.10 -31.46 -2.69
N GLY A 266 14.55 -30.28 -3.00
CA GLY A 266 13.10 -30.03 -3.06
C GLY A 266 12.66 -28.71 -2.41
N ALA A 267 11.92 -27.90 -3.18
CA ALA A 267 11.08 -26.75 -2.77
C ALA A 267 11.69 -25.33 -2.64
N ALA A 268 11.23 -24.50 -3.59
CA ALA A 268 10.69 -23.13 -3.49
C ALA A 268 11.56 -21.96 -2.95
N LYS A 269 11.92 -21.09 -3.92
CA LYS A 269 12.44 -19.73 -3.74
C LYS A 269 11.39 -18.78 -3.13
N PRO A 270 11.85 -17.77 -2.38
CA PRO A 270 11.39 -16.40 -2.60
C PRO A 270 12.61 -15.51 -2.88
N VAL A 271 12.81 -15.17 -4.14
CA VAL A 271 13.84 -14.25 -4.62
C VAL A 271 13.16 -13.39 -5.67
N ILE A 272 13.30 -12.07 -5.54
CA ILE A 272 12.92 -11.02 -6.51
C ILE A 272 12.97 -11.59 -7.95
N PRO A 273 11.86 -11.54 -8.74
CA PRO A 273 11.77 -12.28 -9.99
C PRO A 273 12.96 -11.99 -10.93
N ASN A 274 13.56 -13.07 -11.42
CA ASN A 274 14.72 -13.07 -12.31
C ASN A 274 14.39 -12.41 -13.67
N LEU A 275 15.15 -11.39 -14.05
CA LEU A 275 14.99 -10.56 -15.26
C LEU A 275 15.22 -11.32 -16.60
N ALA A 276 15.48 -12.63 -16.58
CA ALA A 276 15.75 -13.42 -17.79
C ALA A 276 14.50 -13.82 -18.61
N ALA A 277 13.28 -13.42 -18.23
CA ALA A 277 12.05 -13.81 -18.92
C ALA A 277 11.45 -12.75 -19.89
N LEU A 278 12.14 -11.63 -20.15
CA LEU A 278 11.65 -10.55 -21.03
C LEU A 278 12.46 -10.34 -22.31
N GLN A 279 13.22 -11.33 -22.76
CA GLN A 279 13.82 -11.29 -24.11
C GLN A 279 12.76 -11.67 -25.16
N ILE A 280 11.99 -10.69 -25.62
CA ILE A 280 11.25 -10.79 -26.88
C ILE A 280 12.29 -10.72 -28.01
N LYS A 281 12.56 -11.85 -28.65
CA LYS A 281 13.26 -11.87 -29.95
C LYS A 281 12.27 -11.51 -31.04
N ASP A 282 12.60 -10.46 -31.78
CA ASP A 282 12.02 -10.12 -33.07
C ASP A 282 11.93 -11.32 -34.01
N LYS A 283 10.79 -11.45 -34.70
CA LYS A 283 10.75 -11.49 -36.17
C LYS A 283 9.33 -11.45 -36.74
N LYS A 284 9.17 -10.51 -37.68
CA LYS A 284 8.19 -10.37 -38.79
C LYS A 284 6.90 -9.58 -38.54
N THR A 285 6.94 -8.33 -39.03
CA THR A 285 5.81 -7.59 -39.62
C THR A 285 5.23 -8.38 -40.82
N PRO A 286 3.92 -8.28 -41.18
CA PRO A 286 3.37 -7.04 -41.74
C PRO A 286 1.84 -6.73 -41.59
N HIS A 287 1.53 -5.46 -41.87
CA HIS A 287 0.30 -4.80 -42.38
C HIS A 287 -1.01 -4.73 -41.55
N HIS A 288 -1.30 -3.48 -41.11
CA HIS A 288 -2.48 -2.63 -41.39
C HIS A 288 -3.87 -3.29 -41.60
N ASP A 289 -4.82 -3.02 -40.70
CA ASP A 289 -5.97 -2.10 -40.90
C ASP A 289 -7.12 -2.33 -39.89
N GLY A 290 -7.70 -1.21 -39.40
CA GLY A 290 -9.14 -1.04 -39.12
C GLY A 290 -9.81 -1.82 -37.98
N PHE A 291 -10.33 -1.08 -36.98
CA PHE A 291 -11.46 -1.51 -36.12
C PHE A 291 -12.64 -2.09 -36.95
N PRO A 292 -13.42 -3.06 -36.42
CA PRO A 292 -14.65 -2.70 -35.70
C PRO A 292 -15.05 -3.64 -34.55
N SER A 293 -15.89 -3.14 -33.62
CA SER A 293 -16.76 -3.93 -32.71
C SER A 293 -17.99 -4.47 -33.49
N PRO A 294 -19.05 -5.10 -32.90
CA PRO A 294 -19.24 -5.88 -31.67
C PRO A 294 -20.00 -7.23 -31.94
N VAL A 295 -20.59 -7.83 -30.89
CA VAL A 295 -21.75 -8.77 -30.84
C VAL A 295 -21.45 -10.28 -30.66
N GLY A 296 -22.08 -10.88 -29.64
CA GLY A 296 -22.47 -12.30 -29.67
C GLY A 296 -22.37 -13.08 -28.36
N SER A 297 -23.40 -13.00 -27.51
CA SER A 297 -23.64 -13.96 -26.42
C SER A 297 -23.89 -15.38 -26.95
N PRO A 298 -23.64 -16.42 -26.14
CA PRO A 298 -24.67 -17.45 -25.99
C PRO A 298 -24.93 -17.84 -24.52
N GLY A 299 -26.19 -18.23 -24.27
CA GLY A 299 -26.81 -18.49 -22.97
C GLY A 299 -26.51 -19.85 -22.30
N PRO A 300 -27.33 -20.25 -21.32
CA PRO A 300 -26.90 -21.05 -20.18
C PRO A 300 -27.14 -22.57 -20.34
N GLY A 301 -26.22 -23.37 -19.82
CA GLY A 301 -26.38 -24.82 -19.63
C GLY A 301 -26.32 -25.18 -18.15
N SER A 302 -27.36 -25.86 -17.67
CA SER A 302 -27.54 -26.32 -16.29
C SER A 302 -26.62 -27.48 -15.92
N PHE A 303 -26.10 -27.51 -14.69
CA PHE A 303 -25.80 -28.75 -13.98
C PHE A 303 -26.08 -28.60 -12.47
N THR A 304 -26.89 -29.52 -11.95
CA THR A 304 -27.20 -29.75 -10.55
C THR A 304 -26.16 -30.69 -9.93
N VAL A 305 -25.76 -30.44 -8.67
CA VAL A 305 -25.05 -31.44 -7.84
C VAL A 305 -25.66 -31.48 -6.43
N GLN A 306 -25.90 -32.71 -5.97
CA GLN A 306 -26.45 -33.12 -4.68
C GLN A 306 -25.53 -32.80 -3.50
N ARG A 307 -26.13 -32.68 -2.31
CA ARG A 307 -25.49 -32.33 -1.04
C ARG A 307 -25.58 -33.50 -0.05
N ALA A 308 -24.45 -33.91 0.51
CA ALA A 308 -24.25 -34.64 1.78
C ALA A 308 -22.75 -35.02 1.87
N ALA A 309 -22.05 -35.10 2.99
CA ALA A 309 -22.22 -34.67 4.38
C ALA A 309 -20.79 -34.72 4.99
N GLY A 310 -20.50 -33.79 5.91
CA GLY A 310 -19.46 -33.88 6.94
C GLY A 310 -18.02 -34.21 6.52
N GLU A 311 -17.15 -33.21 6.54
CA GLU A 311 -15.83 -33.31 7.17
C GLU A 311 -15.19 -31.91 7.30
N THR A 312 -14.42 -31.75 8.35
CA THR A 312 -13.78 -30.54 8.88
C THR A 312 -12.92 -29.83 7.84
N VAL A 313 -13.13 -28.52 7.64
CA VAL A 313 -12.24 -27.70 6.82
C VAL A 313 -11.33 -26.90 7.75
N GLU A 314 -10.09 -27.37 7.93
CA GLU A 314 -8.96 -26.48 8.22
C GLU A 314 -8.74 -25.64 6.97
N ASP A 315 -9.37 -24.48 6.91
CA ASP A 315 -9.34 -23.60 5.75
C ASP A 315 -8.11 -22.67 5.81
N THR A 316 -6.91 -23.27 5.74
CA THR A 316 -5.66 -22.53 5.52
C THR A 316 -5.55 -21.99 4.09
N ALA A 317 -6.60 -22.10 3.27
CA ALA A 317 -6.63 -21.68 1.87
C ALA A 317 -7.18 -20.25 1.65
N PHE A 318 -7.73 -19.57 2.67
CA PHE A 318 -8.16 -18.17 2.54
C PHE A 318 -7.01 -17.16 2.74
N MET A 319 -5.84 -17.60 3.22
CA MET A 319 -4.71 -16.73 3.54
C MET A 319 -3.69 -16.53 2.39
N ALA A 320 -3.85 -17.20 1.25
CA ALA A 320 -2.79 -17.29 0.24
C ALA A 320 -2.95 -16.37 -1.00
N THR A 321 -4.03 -15.57 -1.12
CA THR A 321 -4.28 -14.84 -2.39
C THR A 321 -4.83 -13.41 -2.23
N ALA A 322 -4.52 -12.74 -1.12
CA ALA A 322 -4.75 -11.29 -0.97
C ALA A 322 -3.45 -10.46 -0.94
N LEU A 323 -2.29 -11.11 -0.91
CA LEU A 323 -0.99 -10.46 -0.75
C LEU A 323 -0.31 -10.27 -2.10
N GLY A 324 -0.84 -9.32 -2.87
CA GLY A 324 -0.21 -8.83 -4.09
C GLY A 324 1.01 -7.97 -3.74
N GLU A 325 2.13 -8.27 -4.38
CA GLU A 325 3.39 -7.50 -4.44
C GLU A 325 3.23 -6.07 -5.01
N THR A 326 2.01 -5.51 -5.00
CA THR A 326 1.59 -4.38 -5.85
C THR A 326 1.29 -3.09 -5.09
N GLY A 327 1.47 -3.03 -3.76
CA GLY A 327 1.15 -1.80 -3.00
C GLY A 327 -0.32 -1.35 -3.19
N THR A 328 -1.19 -2.29 -3.55
CA THR A 328 -2.62 -2.06 -3.75
C THR A 328 -3.31 -2.13 -2.40
N ASN A 329 -4.13 -1.12 -2.11
CA ASN A 329 -4.98 -1.10 -0.93
C ASN A 329 -5.92 -2.33 -1.02
N PRO A 330 -5.98 -3.23 -0.01
CA PRO A 330 -6.90 -4.37 -0.04
C PRO A 330 -8.38 -3.94 -0.17
N TYR A 331 -8.68 -2.67 0.08
CA TYR A 331 -10.01 -2.05 -0.03
C TYR A 331 -10.30 -1.34 -1.36
N THR A 332 -9.31 -1.20 -2.26
CA THR A 332 -9.54 -0.43 -3.51
C THR A 332 -10.54 -1.10 -4.48
N ARG A 333 -11.63 -0.37 -4.79
CA ARG A 333 -12.58 -0.68 -5.88
C ARG A 333 -11.83 -0.69 -7.22
N ARG A 334 -11.88 -1.81 -7.96
CA ARG A 334 -11.66 -1.78 -9.41
C ARG A 334 -12.85 -1.05 -10.05
N ALA A 335 -12.57 0.10 -10.66
CA ALA A 335 -13.50 0.82 -11.53
C ALA A 335 -13.98 -0.08 -12.69
#